data_AF-A0A512RFQ0-F1
#
_entry.id   AF-A0A512RFQ0-F1
#
_cell.length_a   1.000
_cell.length_b   1.000
_cell.length_c   1.000
_cell.angle_alpha   90.00
_cell.angle_beta   90.00
_cell.angle_gamma   90.00
#
_symmetry.space_group_name_H-M   'P 1'
#
loop_
_entity.id
_entity.type
_entity.pdbx_description
1 polymer ?
#
loop_
_entity_poly.entity_id
_entity_poly.type
_entity_poly.pdbx_seq_one_letter_code
_entity_poly.pdbx_strand_id
1 'polypeptide(L)'
;MTKNKYIDEQIERQFQELGFHNYQDFLSSGEPTPELIVEGMKIPNAIILDDIYSDPDEIGYIFIVGRNDADGVQYLHSINASCQLETTRKLEGVTVIGNTYLRDNGAFPTKDQIRKEVLEKVRLEKIQEKFSQREKHKAGRKNKSFK
;
A
#
# COMPACT_ATOMS: atom_id res chain seq x y z
N MET A 1 -1.77 15.09 24.89
CA MET A 1 -1.38 14.06 23.90
C MET A 1 0.07 13.72 24.11
N THR A 2 0.36 12.50 24.54
CA THR A 2 1.72 12.01 24.80
C THR A 2 2.34 11.65 23.46
N LYS A 3 3.39 12.36 23.01
CA LYS A 3 4.13 11.99 21.80
C LYS A 3 4.59 10.54 21.93
N ASN A 4 4.38 9.74 20.89
CA ASN A 4 4.94 8.40 20.81
C ASN A 4 6.47 8.54 20.86
N LYS A 5 7.12 7.99 21.89
CA LYS A 5 8.56 8.23 22.19
C LYS A 5 9.50 7.58 21.14
N TYR A 6 8.92 6.95 20.12
CA TYR A 6 9.60 6.07 19.20
C TYR A 6 9.68 6.60 17.78
N ILE A 7 9.26 7.83 17.47
CA ILE A 7 9.42 8.40 16.12
C ILE A 7 10.22 9.70 16.22
N ASP A 8 11.31 9.81 15.45
CA ASP A 8 12.13 11.02 15.39
C ASP A 8 11.58 12.10 14.44
N GLU A 9 12.05 13.35 14.61
CA GLU A 9 11.64 14.50 13.80
C GLU A 9 12.00 14.34 12.31
N GLN A 10 12.97 13.48 12.00
CA GLN A 10 13.40 13.21 10.63
C GLN A 10 12.34 12.41 9.87
N ILE A 11 11.73 11.41 10.50
CA ILE A 11 10.60 10.67 9.95
C ILE A 11 9.39 11.58 9.74
N GLU A 12 9.07 12.45 10.72
CA GLU A 12 7.99 13.44 10.58
C GLU A 12 8.19 14.31 9.32
N ARG A 13 9.42 14.80 9.12
CA ARG A 13 9.77 15.60 7.95
C ARG A 13 9.67 14.82 6.65
N GLN A 14 10.10 13.56 6.61
CA GLN A 14 9.95 12.71 5.43
C GLN A 14 8.48 12.54 5.04
N PHE A 15 7.58 12.31 6.00
CA PHE A 15 6.16 12.21 5.71
C PHE A 15 5.58 13.51 5.14
N GLN A 16 5.97 14.66 5.68
CA GLN A 16 5.56 15.96 5.14
C GLN A 16 6.07 16.19 3.71
N GLU A 17 7.34 15.88 3.44
CA GLU A 17 7.95 16.00 2.11
C GLU A 17 7.26 15.09 1.08
N LEU A 18 6.78 13.93 1.52
CA LEU A 18 6.02 12.99 0.69
C LEU A 18 4.54 13.38 0.53
N GLY A 19 4.03 14.38 1.28
CA GLY A 19 2.65 14.84 1.19
C GLY A 19 1.64 14.09 2.09
N PHE A 20 2.12 13.37 3.10
CA PHE A 20 1.28 12.78 4.14
C PHE A 20 1.11 13.77 5.29
N HIS A 21 0.02 14.54 5.30
CA HIS A 21 -0.22 15.59 6.28
C HIS A 21 -0.89 15.11 7.57
N ASN A 22 -1.56 13.96 7.54
CA ASN A 22 -2.19 13.28 8.68
C ASN A 22 -1.22 12.35 9.45
N TYR A 23 0.08 12.53 9.24
CA TYR A 23 1.09 11.61 9.78
C TYR A 23 1.04 11.46 11.30
N GLN A 24 0.65 12.50 12.02
CA GLN A 24 0.54 12.46 13.48
C GLN A 24 -0.41 11.36 13.98
N ASP A 25 -1.48 11.08 13.22
CA ASP A 25 -2.49 10.09 13.59
C ASP A 25 -1.85 8.69 13.58
N PHE A 26 -1.20 8.32 12.49
CA PHE A 26 -0.58 7.00 12.34
C PHE A 26 0.78 6.86 13.05
N LEU A 27 1.48 7.96 13.35
CA LEU A 27 2.66 7.92 14.23
C LEU A 27 2.28 7.54 15.67
N SER A 28 1.06 7.86 16.10
CA SER A 28 0.60 7.57 17.46
C SER A 28 0.16 6.11 17.64
N SER A 29 -0.22 5.43 16.55
CA SER A 29 -0.68 4.03 16.54
C SER A 29 0.39 3.01 16.13
N GLY A 30 1.61 3.45 15.83
CA GLY A 30 2.66 2.58 15.30
C GLY A 30 2.95 1.34 16.13
N GLU A 31 3.00 0.19 15.46
CA GLU A 31 3.22 -1.12 16.07
C GLU A 31 4.71 -1.50 15.99
N PRO A 32 5.43 -1.55 17.14
CA PRO A 32 6.81 -1.99 17.16
C PRO A 32 6.89 -3.49 16.90
N THR A 33 7.70 -3.86 15.91
CA THR A 33 7.95 -5.24 15.51
C THR A 33 9.44 -5.55 15.72
N PRO A 34 9.80 -6.49 16.61
CA PRO A 34 11.20 -6.81 16.89
C PRO A 34 12.00 -7.22 15.65
N GLU A 35 11.33 -7.88 14.70
CA GLU A 35 11.93 -8.34 13.46
C GLU A 35 10.86 -8.42 12.39
N LEU A 36 11.09 -7.71 11.28
CA LEU A 36 10.22 -7.75 10.11
C LEU A 36 11.03 -8.16 8.87
N ILE A 37 10.46 -9.05 8.05
CA ILE A 37 11.07 -9.44 6.79
C ILE A 37 10.27 -8.80 5.66
N VAL A 38 10.92 -7.97 4.85
CA VAL A 38 10.33 -7.29 3.69
C VAL A 38 11.17 -7.63 2.48
N GLU A 39 10.57 -8.29 1.48
CA GLU A 39 11.26 -8.67 0.23
C GLU A 39 12.58 -9.44 0.48
N GLY A 40 12.59 -10.30 1.50
CA GLY A 40 13.75 -11.10 1.91
C GLY A 40 14.81 -10.34 2.74
N MET A 41 14.63 -9.03 2.97
CA MET A 41 15.48 -8.24 3.85
C MET A 41 14.94 -8.21 5.27
N LYS A 42 15.81 -8.46 6.25
CA LYS A 42 15.50 -8.37 7.67
C LYS A 42 15.67 -6.94 8.16
N ILE A 43 14.62 -6.41 8.78
CA ILE A 43 14.57 -5.10 9.41
C ILE A 43 14.41 -5.30 10.92
N PRO A 44 15.50 -5.17 11.70
CA PRO A 44 15.42 -5.28 13.15
C PRO A 44 14.70 -4.05 13.74
N ASN A 45 13.95 -4.27 14.82
CA ASN A 45 13.24 -3.22 15.57
C ASN A 45 12.41 -2.29 14.68
N ALA A 46 11.71 -2.86 13.71
CA ALA A 46 10.85 -2.12 12.79
C ALA A 46 9.66 -1.52 13.54
N ILE A 47 9.08 -0.45 13.00
CA ILE A 47 7.78 0.07 13.40
C ILE A 47 6.90 0.06 12.17
N ILE A 48 5.75 -0.59 12.29
CA ILE A 48 4.72 -0.60 11.24
C ILE A 48 3.75 0.53 11.55
N LEU A 49 3.53 1.41 10.58
CA LEU A 49 2.57 2.50 10.66
C LEU A 49 1.52 2.28 9.59
N ASP A 50 0.25 2.49 9.91
CA ASP A 50 -0.85 2.25 9.01
C ASP A 50 -1.75 3.48 8.86
N ASP A 51 -2.03 3.84 7.61
CA ASP A 51 -2.99 4.88 7.24
C ASP A 51 -4.03 4.25 6.33
N ILE A 52 -4.94 3.50 6.94
CA ILE A 52 -5.89 2.66 6.20
C ILE A 52 -7.17 3.46 5.93
N TYR A 53 -7.48 3.65 4.64
CA TYR A 53 -8.74 4.23 4.14
C TYR A 53 -9.05 5.68 4.57
N SER A 54 -8.05 6.45 5.00
CA SER A 54 -8.21 7.91 5.16
C SER A 54 -8.13 8.66 3.82
N ASP A 55 -7.55 8.02 2.79
CA ASP A 55 -7.46 8.61 1.46
C ASP A 55 -8.84 8.64 0.78
N PRO A 56 -9.23 9.75 0.14
CA PRO A 56 -10.53 9.85 -0.54
C PRO A 56 -10.71 8.85 -1.68
N ASP A 57 -9.62 8.29 -2.21
CA ASP A 57 -9.66 7.24 -3.23
C ASP A 57 -9.61 5.81 -2.63
N GLU A 58 -9.82 5.69 -1.32
CA GLU A 58 -9.82 4.42 -0.56
C GLU A 58 -8.50 3.63 -0.67
N ILE A 59 -7.39 4.34 -0.86
CA ILE A 59 -6.05 3.77 -0.81
C ILE A 59 -5.59 3.68 0.64
N GLY A 60 -5.25 2.48 1.08
CA GLY A 60 -4.57 2.23 2.34
C GLY A 60 -3.06 2.24 2.17
N TYR A 61 -2.37 2.86 3.14
CA TYR A 61 -0.91 2.90 3.20
C TYR A 61 -0.40 2.14 4.42
N ILE A 62 0.67 1.38 4.23
CA ILE A 62 1.44 0.76 5.32
C ILE A 62 2.89 1.20 5.15
N PHE A 63 3.42 1.89 6.15
CA PHE A 63 4.79 2.35 6.20
C PHE A 63 5.60 1.47 7.13
N ILE A 64 6.82 1.17 6.72
CA ILE A 64 7.76 0.42 7.54
C ILE A 64 8.91 1.36 7.87
N VAL A 65 9.05 1.68 9.14
CA VAL A 65 10.16 2.48 9.66
C VAL A 65 11.18 1.54 10.27
N GLY A 66 12.41 1.56 9.75
CA GLY A 66 13.54 0.84 10.32
C GLY A 66 14.32 1.73 11.28
N ARG A 67 15.18 1.10 12.07
CA ARG A 67 16.20 1.79 12.88
C ARG A 67 17.57 1.23 12.53
N ASN A 68 18.54 2.10 12.29
CA ASN A 68 19.91 1.69 12.08
C ASN A 68 20.56 1.36 13.42
N ASP A 69 21.11 0.16 13.56
CA ASP A 69 21.71 -0.32 14.81
C ASP A 69 22.98 0.46 15.19
N ALA A 70 23.68 1.03 14.21
CA ALA A 70 24.97 1.70 14.44
C ALA A 70 24.82 3.10 15.08
N ASP A 71 23.85 3.88 14.63
CA ASP A 71 23.64 5.29 15.04
C ASP A 71 22.30 5.50 15.75
N GLY A 72 21.43 4.49 15.76
CA GLY A 72 20.10 4.56 16.33
C GLY A 72 19.13 5.46 15.54
N VAL A 73 19.50 5.91 14.34
CA VAL A 73 18.71 6.80 13.49
C VAL A 73 17.60 6.01 12.80
N GLN A 74 16.42 6.61 12.73
CA GLN A 74 15.29 6.00 12.04
C GLN A 74 15.28 6.36 10.56
N TYR A 75 14.70 5.48 9.76
CA TYR A 75 14.54 5.72 8.34
C TYR A 75 13.26 5.04 7.84
N LEU A 76 12.59 5.68 6.89
CA LEU A 76 11.52 5.03 6.16
C LEU A 76 12.13 3.97 5.24
N HIS A 77 11.83 2.70 5.52
CA HIS A 77 12.31 1.56 4.74
C HIS A 77 11.43 1.31 3.51
N SER A 78 10.11 1.30 3.70
CA SER A 78 9.19 1.06 2.59
C SER A 78 7.80 1.65 2.81
N ILE A 79 7.11 1.84 1.69
CA ILE A 79 5.72 2.25 1.60
C ILE A 79 4.97 1.19 0.82
N ASN A 80 3.96 0.56 1.41
CA ASN A 80 3.01 -0.28 0.70
C ASN A 80 1.73 0.51 0.53
N ALA A 81 1.27 0.68 -0.71
CA ALA A 81 0.02 1.36 -1.00
C ALA A 81 -0.89 0.40 -1.76
N SER A 82 -2.12 0.25 -1.30
CA SER A 82 -3.06 -0.68 -1.91
C SER A 82 -4.50 -0.24 -1.76
N CYS A 83 -5.35 -0.67 -2.69
CA CYS A 83 -6.78 -0.53 -2.63
C CYS A 83 -7.44 -1.89 -2.87
N GLN A 84 -8.62 -2.06 -2.31
CA GLN A 84 -9.43 -3.25 -2.56
C GLN A 84 -10.37 -2.99 -3.73
N LEU A 85 -10.44 -3.94 -4.65
CA LEU A 85 -11.36 -3.91 -5.78
C LEU A 85 -12.27 -5.13 -5.71
N GLU A 86 -13.57 -4.90 -5.57
CA GLU A 86 -14.55 -5.97 -5.70
C GLU A 86 -14.52 -6.58 -7.10
N THR A 87 -14.55 -7.90 -7.18
CA THR A 87 -14.56 -8.61 -8.46
C THR A 87 -15.66 -9.67 -8.51
N THR A 88 -16.11 -9.91 -9.73
CA THR A 88 -17.08 -10.96 -10.09
C THR A 88 -16.42 -12.34 -10.29
N ARG A 89 -15.10 -12.46 -10.03
CA ARG A 89 -14.38 -13.73 -10.14
C ARG A 89 -14.79 -14.62 -8.96
N LYS A 90 -15.33 -15.81 -9.27
CA LYS A 90 -16.00 -16.73 -8.32
C LYS A 90 -15.18 -17.13 -7.09
N LEU A 91 -13.85 -17.01 -7.11
CA LEU A 91 -12.97 -17.52 -6.06
C LEU A 91 -12.62 -16.48 -5.00
N GLU A 92 -12.58 -15.19 -5.34
CA GLU A 92 -11.93 -14.19 -4.48
C GLU A 92 -12.89 -13.11 -4.00
N GLY A 93 -13.88 -12.70 -4.81
CA GLY A 93 -14.85 -11.65 -4.46
C GLY A 93 -14.25 -10.24 -4.34
N VAL A 94 -12.99 -10.14 -3.93
CA VAL A 94 -12.18 -8.93 -3.80
C VAL A 94 -10.75 -9.26 -4.25
N THR A 95 -10.13 -8.35 -4.99
CA THR A 95 -8.71 -8.39 -5.32
C THR A 95 -8.01 -7.17 -4.71
N VAL A 96 -6.78 -7.34 -4.25
CA VAL A 96 -5.98 -6.24 -3.69
C VAL A 96 -5.02 -5.76 -4.78
N ILE A 97 -5.15 -4.49 -5.15
CA ILE A 97 -4.30 -3.86 -6.16
C ILE A 97 -3.40 -2.85 -5.46
N GLY A 98 -2.09 -2.98 -5.66
CA GLY A 98 -1.15 -2.11 -4.97
C GLY A 98 0.25 -2.09 -5.56
N ASN A 99 1.12 -1.40 -4.84
CA ASN A 99 2.54 -1.28 -5.08
C ASN A 99 3.31 -1.22 -3.76
N THR A 100 4.53 -1.73 -3.80
CA THR A 100 5.51 -1.60 -2.73
C THR A 100 6.67 -0.75 -3.23
N TYR A 101 6.99 0.30 -2.49
CA TYR A 101 8.10 1.20 -2.76
C TYR A 101 9.16 0.95 -1.70
N LEU A 102 10.37 0.60 -2.13
CA LEU A 102 11.51 0.31 -1.26
C LEU A 102 12.51 1.46 -1.31
N ARG A 103 13.14 1.76 -0.18
CA ARG A 103 14.21 2.77 -0.08
C ARG A 103 15.35 2.51 -1.06
N ASP A 104 15.72 1.26 -1.27
CA ASP A 104 16.86 0.89 -2.13
C ASP A 104 16.60 1.14 -3.62
N ASN A 105 15.34 1.40 -4.01
CA ASN A 105 14.96 1.73 -5.38
C ASN A 105 15.08 3.24 -5.69
N GLY A 106 15.57 4.04 -4.74
CA GLY A 106 15.77 5.48 -4.89
C GLY A 106 14.86 6.32 -3.99
N ALA A 107 14.63 7.56 -4.38
CA ALA A 107 13.74 8.45 -3.64
C ALA A 107 12.30 7.91 -3.66
N PHE A 108 11.61 7.97 -2.51
CA PHE A 108 10.21 7.60 -2.46
C PHE A 108 9.36 8.54 -3.33
N PRO A 109 8.37 8.00 -4.06
CA PRO A 109 7.39 8.83 -4.76
C PRO A 109 6.51 9.59 -3.76
N THR A 110 6.02 10.76 -4.17
CA THR A 110 5.05 11.52 -3.36
C THR A 110 3.71 10.79 -3.28
N LYS A 111 2.89 11.14 -2.28
CA LYS A 111 1.54 10.60 -2.09
C LYS A 111 0.71 10.67 -3.38
N ASP A 112 0.75 11.79 -4.09
CA ASP A 112 0.02 11.95 -5.36
C ASP A 112 0.54 11.06 -6.49
N GLN A 113 1.85 10.84 -6.57
CA GLN A 113 2.44 9.90 -7.52
C GLN A 113 1.99 8.47 -7.21
N ILE A 114 2.04 8.07 -5.94
CA ILE A 114 1.57 6.76 -5.48
C ILE A 114 0.08 6.58 -5.82
N ARG A 115 -0.77 7.57 -5.50
CA ARG A 115 -2.21 7.54 -5.82
C ARG A 115 -2.44 7.31 -7.30
N LYS A 116 -1.76 8.08 -8.16
CA LYS A 116 -1.88 7.96 -9.61
C LYS A 116 -1.50 6.57 -10.11
N GLU A 117 -0.40 5.99 -9.60
CA GLU A 117 0.06 4.67 -10.01
C GLU A 117 -0.92 3.56 -9.59
N VAL A 118 -1.40 3.59 -8.34
CA VAL A 118 -2.35 2.60 -7.83
C VAL A 118 -3.67 2.70 -8.60
N LEU A 119 -4.21 3.90 -8.80
CA LEU A 119 -5.46 4.11 -9.54
C LEU A 119 -5.36 3.68 -11.00
N GLU A 120 -4.21 3.86 -11.64
CA GLU A 120 -4.00 3.38 -13.01
C GLU A 120 -4.04 1.85 -13.07
N LYS A 121 -3.42 1.15 -12.10
CA LYS A 121 -3.54 -0.31 -12.00
C LYS A 121 -4.99 -0.77 -11.78
N VAL A 122 -5.73 -0.09 -10.91
CA VAL A 122 -7.16 -0.35 -10.70
C VAL A 122 -7.95 -0.20 -11.99
N ARG A 123 -7.67 0.88 -12.75
CA ARG A 123 -8.31 1.13 -14.04
C ARG A 123 -8.06 -0.01 -15.02
N LEU A 124 -6.83 -0.49 -15.11
CA LEU A 124 -6.45 -1.61 -15.97
C LEU A 124 -7.15 -2.92 -15.54
N GLU A 125 -7.18 -3.22 -14.24
CA GLU A 125 -7.85 -4.41 -13.72
C GLU A 125 -9.37 -4.38 -14.00
N LYS A 126 -10.03 -3.23 -13.78
CA LYS A 126 -11.44 -3.02 -14.14
C LYS A 126 -11.71 -3.23 -15.63
N ILE A 127 -10.79 -2.82 -16.50
CA ILE A 127 -10.90 -3.04 -17.95
C ILE A 127 -10.77 -4.53 -18.27
N GLN A 128 -9.77 -5.20 -17.70
CA GLN A 128 -9.53 -6.63 -17.89
C GLN A 128 -10.74 -7.45 -17.44
N GLU A 129 -11.32 -7.13 -16.28
CA GLU A 129 -12.51 -7.79 -15.79
C GLU A 129 -13.71 -7.64 -16.74
N LYS A 130 -13.96 -6.43 -17.27
CA LYS A 130 -15.01 -6.20 -18.27
C LYS A 130 -14.80 -7.04 -19.52
N PHE A 131 -13.57 -7.21 -19.98
CA PHE A 131 -13.26 -8.08 -21.12
C PHE A 131 -13.54 -9.56 -20.80
N SER A 132 -13.06 -10.07 -19.66
CA SER A 132 -13.31 -11.45 -19.23
C SER A 132 -14.80 -11.77 -19.09
N GLN A 133 -15.62 -10.84 -18.59
CA GLN A 133 -17.06 -11.02 -18.51
C GLN A 133 -17.71 -11.10 -19.90
N ARG A 134 -17.31 -10.22 -20.84
CA ARG A 134 -17.84 -10.23 -22.22
C ARG A 134 -17.54 -11.54 -22.94
N GLU A 135 -16.36 -12.12 -22.75
CA GLU A 135 -16.00 -13.42 -23.32
C GLU A 135 -16.86 -14.55 -22.76
N LYS A 136 -17.07 -14.59 -21.44
CA LYS A 136 -17.97 -15.57 -20.79
C LYS A 136 -19.40 -15.48 -21.36
N HIS A 137 -19.92 -14.27 -21.56
CA HIS A 137 -21.24 -14.08 -22.17
C HIS A 137 -21.32 -14.56 -23.62
N LYS A 138 -20.26 -14.36 -24.42
CA LYS A 138 -20.21 -14.86 -25.81
C LYS A 138 -20.12 -16.39 -25.86
N ALA A 139 -19.30 -17.01 -25.01
CA ALA A 139 -19.19 -18.48 -24.91
C ALA A 139 -20.51 -19.13 -24.44
N GLY A 140 -21.18 -18.53 -23.45
CA GLY A 140 -22.47 -19.01 -22.95
C GLY A 140 -23.62 -18.90 -23.95
N ARG A 141 -23.56 -17.96 -24.91
CA ARG A 141 -24.55 -17.83 -25.99
C ARG A 141 -24.40 -18.93 -27.06
N LYS A 142 -23.17 -19.31 -27.43
CA LYS A 142 -22.91 -20.37 -28.42
C LYS A 142 -23.38 -21.77 -27.97
N ASN A 143 -23.34 -22.04 -26.66
CA ASN A 143 -23.80 -23.32 -26.09
C ASN A 143 -25.32 -23.45 -25.95
N LYS A 144 -26.08 -22.36 -26.12
CA LYS A 144 -27.56 -22.39 -26.09
C LYS A 144 -28.20 -22.60 -27.46
N SER A 145 -27.42 -22.50 -28.54
CA SER A 145 -27.88 -22.66 -29.93
C SER A 145 -27.84 -24.12 -30.44
N PHE A 146 -27.48 -25.07 -29.58
CA PHE A 146 -27.57 -26.52 -29.84
C PHE A 146 -28.57 -27.15 -28.86
N LYS A 147 -29.87 -26.89 -29.05
CA LYS A 147 -30.96 -27.68 -28.48
C LYS A 147 -32.17 -27.58 -29.40
#